data_AF-A0AB73IFY0-F1
#
_entry.id   AF-A0AB73IFY0-F1
#
_cell.length_a   1.000
_cell.length_b   1.000
_cell.length_c   1.000
_cell.angle_alpha   90.00
_cell.angle_beta   90.00
_cell.angle_gamma   90.00
#
_symmetry.space_group_name_H-M   'P 1'
#
loop_
_entity.id
_entity.type
_entity.pdbx_description
1 polymer ?
#
loop_
_entity_poly.entity_id
_entity_poly.type
_entity_poly.pdbx_seq_one_letter_code
_entity_poly.pdbx_strand_id
1 'polypeptide(L)'
;MWSRLRALNAVTAFYEPLSNVLSDLSLADVAASRPTLTSGHPPLDAPYFNEYTPFLQEGARGVAGYSRQFSIDRFGDLPDAGFPALHAYLRNLCEHSTRQGSVPVFKFCRSSGRLPWLRHAFPDAMHVGVLRNPASQFASGWLLNQQWRNPFFVAAPFRVLGLNRAEPVVKQVIDMCDVKLPPATPASDDAYAMACEQYARSAEGNNAYRAFVALWILCAWRMGQGVDLLIDMDQLGQSGEYATRLRASFEAQSGLSPDFSGARDLVEETRRNAARIGAIDGGSMRAVHSAALKFLKAQSGMEAAFIERVREQMVLANELTAQWR
;
A
#
# COMPACT_ATOMS: atom_id res chain seq x y z
N MET A 1 11.68 -6.24 -3.40
CA MET A 1 11.12 -6.87 -2.19
C MET A 1 10.08 -7.91 -2.56
N TRP A 2 8.87 -7.56 -3.00
CA TRP A 2 7.82 -8.55 -3.33
C TRP A 2 8.28 -9.67 -4.29
N SER A 3 8.97 -9.32 -5.38
CA SER A 3 9.51 -10.29 -6.33
C SER A 3 10.48 -11.31 -5.69
N ARG A 4 11.16 -10.94 -4.61
CA ARG A 4 12.10 -11.83 -3.89
C ARG A 4 11.38 -12.83 -3.01
N LEU A 5 10.24 -12.48 -2.44
CA LEU A 5 9.35 -13.42 -1.75
C LEU A 5 8.66 -14.35 -2.76
N ARG A 6 8.16 -13.79 -3.87
CA ARG A 6 7.48 -14.54 -4.93
C ARG A 6 8.38 -15.56 -5.64
N ALA A 7 9.69 -15.34 -5.65
CA ALA A 7 10.66 -16.26 -6.26
C ALA A 7 11.02 -17.46 -5.36
N LEU A 8 10.56 -17.50 -4.11
CA LEU A 8 10.84 -18.63 -3.21
C LEU A 8 9.93 -19.82 -3.56
N ASN A 9 10.53 -20.98 -3.82
CA ASN A 9 9.78 -22.22 -4.12
C ASN A 9 8.85 -22.66 -2.98
N ALA A 10 9.18 -22.31 -1.74
CA ALA A 10 8.39 -22.63 -0.56
C ALA A 10 7.15 -21.71 -0.38
N VAL A 11 6.93 -20.74 -1.27
CA VAL A 11 5.91 -19.70 -1.10
C VAL A 11 4.82 -19.79 -2.16
N THR A 12 3.56 -19.67 -1.74
CA THR A 12 2.49 -19.21 -2.62
C THR A 12 2.26 -17.72 -2.40
N ALA A 13 2.67 -16.92 -3.37
CA ALA A 13 2.68 -15.46 -3.27
C ALA A 13 1.42 -14.84 -3.87
N PHE A 14 0.43 -14.52 -3.03
CA PHE A 14 -0.79 -13.85 -3.46
C PHE A 14 -0.59 -12.34 -3.62
N TYR A 15 -0.62 -11.90 -4.88
CA TYR A 15 -0.51 -10.50 -5.25
C TYR A 15 -1.86 -9.81 -5.11
N GLU A 16 -1.93 -8.82 -4.21
CA GLU A 16 -3.11 -7.98 -3.96
C GLU A 16 -4.42 -8.77 -3.83
N PRO A 17 -4.59 -9.60 -2.78
CA PRO A 17 -5.85 -10.36 -2.57
C PRO A 17 -7.07 -9.46 -2.31
N LEU A 18 -6.86 -8.14 -2.17
CA LEU A 18 -7.91 -7.12 -2.05
C LEU A 18 -7.92 -6.20 -3.29
N SER A 19 -7.48 -6.68 -4.44
CA SER A 19 -7.56 -5.93 -5.69
C SER A 19 -8.98 -5.97 -6.26
N ASN A 20 -9.49 -4.83 -6.69
CA ASN A 20 -10.76 -4.73 -7.40
C ASN A 20 -10.80 -5.58 -8.68
N VAL A 21 -9.65 -5.90 -9.27
CA VAL A 21 -9.55 -6.79 -10.44
C VAL A 21 -10.08 -8.19 -10.13
N LEU A 22 -10.00 -8.67 -8.89
CA LEU A 22 -10.37 -10.04 -8.52
C LEU A 22 -11.88 -10.31 -8.59
N SER A 23 -12.76 -9.29 -8.64
CA SER A 23 -14.19 -9.52 -8.84
C SER A 23 -14.53 -9.96 -10.26
N ASP A 24 -13.71 -9.57 -11.23
CA ASP A 24 -14.00 -9.77 -12.65
C ASP A 24 -12.92 -10.62 -13.34
N LEU A 25 -11.93 -11.11 -12.60
CA LEU A 25 -10.83 -11.92 -13.12
C LEU A 25 -11.35 -13.23 -13.72
N SER A 26 -10.90 -13.58 -14.92
CA SER A 26 -11.14 -14.87 -15.58
C SER A 26 -9.84 -15.62 -15.86
N LEU A 27 -9.93 -16.91 -16.20
CA LEU A 27 -8.76 -17.70 -16.60
C LEU A 27 -8.03 -17.09 -17.82
N ALA A 28 -8.80 -16.56 -18.78
CA ALA A 28 -8.25 -15.87 -19.94
C ALA A 28 -7.49 -14.59 -19.55
N ASP A 29 -8.02 -13.82 -18.60
CA ASP A 29 -7.35 -12.61 -18.10
C ASP A 29 -6.01 -12.93 -17.44
N VAL A 30 -5.95 -14.02 -16.65
CA VAL A 30 -4.70 -14.49 -16.02
C VAL A 30 -3.65 -14.81 -17.08
N ALA A 31 -4.00 -15.59 -18.10
CA ALA A 31 -3.06 -15.96 -19.16
C ALA A 31 -2.49 -14.74 -19.92
N ALA A 32 -3.29 -13.69 -20.09
CA ALA A 32 -2.92 -12.46 -20.77
C ALA A 32 -2.15 -11.46 -19.87
N SER A 33 -2.27 -11.57 -18.54
CA SER A 33 -1.74 -10.58 -17.61
C SER A 33 -0.24 -10.79 -17.35
N ARG A 34 0.62 -10.24 -18.20
CA ARG A 34 2.08 -10.20 -17.96
C ARG A 34 2.52 -8.79 -17.57
N PRO A 35 3.55 -8.63 -16.70
CA PRO A 35 4.10 -7.31 -16.42
C PRO A 35 4.51 -6.58 -17.70
N THR A 36 3.91 -5.42 -17.91
CA THR A 36 4.36 -4.49 -18.95
C THR A 36 5.52 -3.65 -18.41
N LEU A 37 6.42 -3.24 -19.30
CA LEU A 37 7.54 -2.34 -19.00
C LEU A 37 7.09 -1.02 -18.33
N THR A 38 5.82 -0.62 -18.51
CA THR A 38 5.24 0.64 -18.03
C THR A 38 4.87 0.66 -16.55
N SER A 39 4.91 -0.48 -15.86
CA SER A 39 4.48 -0.60 -14.45
C SER A 39 5.61 -0.47 -13.43
N GLY A 40 6.87 -0.42 -13.88
CA GLY A 40 8.05 -0.37 -13.01
C GLY A 40 8.32 -1.67 -12.23
N HIS A 41 7.58 -2.74 -12.50
CA HIS A 41 7.80 -4.06 -11.93
C HIS A 41 8.87 -4.84 -12.72
N PRO A 42 9.73 -5.64 -12.05
CA PRO A 42 10.64 -6.52 -12.74
C PRO A 42 9.87 -7.59 -13.56
N PRO A 43 10.50 -8.20 -14.57
CA PRO A 43 9.93 -9.36 -15.26
C PRO A 43 9.53 -10.46 -14.27
N LEU A 44 8.49 -11.22 -14.62
CA LEU A 44 7.99 -12.35 -13.83
C LEU A 44 8.03 -13.63 -14.65
N ASP A 45 8.33 -14.74 -14.00
CA ASP A 45 8.35 -16.08 -14.63
C ASP A 45 6.95 -16.61 -14.95
N ALA A 46 5.93 -16.10 -14.24
CA ALA A 46 4.53 -16.43 -14.43
C ALA A 46 3.67 -15.16 -14.57
N PRO A 47 2.48 -15.26 -15.21
CA PRO A 47 1.53 -14.15 -15.27
C PRO A 47 1.17 -13.58 -13.89
N TYR A 48 0.74 -12.32 -13.86
CA TYR A 48 0.07 -11.75 -12.69
C TYR A 48 -1.18 -12.55 -12.36
N PHE A 49 -1.42 -12.75 -11.07
CA PHE A 49 -2.59 -13.45 -10.54
C PHE A 49 -2.65 -14.96 -10.84
N ASN A 50 -1.57 -15.58 -11.33
CA ASN A 50 -1.53 -17.03 -11.60
C ASN A 50 -1.87 -17.88 -10.36
N GLU A 51 -1.52 -17.39 -9.18
CA GLU A 51 -1.85 -17.99 -7.88
C GLU A 51 -3.37 -18.12 -7.61
N TYR A 52 -4.22 -17.37 -8.33
CA TYR A 52 -5.67 -17.41 -8.16
C TYR A 52 -6.37 -18.41 -9.09
N THR A 53 -5.65 -18.99 -10.06
CA THR A 53 -6.19 -19.99 -11.00
C THR A 53 -7.01 -21.11 -10.32
N PRO A 54 -6.58 -21.70 -9.18
CA PRO A 54 -7.35 -22.74 -8.49
C PRO A 54 -8.71 -22.29 -7.94
N PHE A 55 -8.97 -20.97 -7.91
CA PHE A 55 -10.18 -20.36 -7.38
C PHE A 55 -11.07 -19.75 -8.49
N LEU A 56 -10.70 -19.96 -9.74
CA LEU A 56 -11.47 -19.54 -10.91
C LEU A 56 -12.19 -20.74 -11.52
N GLN A 57 -13.34 -20.47 -12.15
CA GLN A 57 -14.12 -21.48 -12.86
C GLN A 57 -14.17 -21.15 -14.35
N GLU A 58 -14.09 -22.18 -15.19
CA GLU A 58 -14.24 -22.07 -16.64
C GLU A 58 -15.58 -21.38 -16.97
N GLY A 59 -15.56 -20.36 -17.83
CA GLY A 59 -16.76 -19.61 -18.23
C GLY A 59 -17.34 -18.66 -17.17
N ALA A 60 -16.76 -18.59 -15.97
CA ALA A 60 -17.17 -17.65 -14.92
C ALA A 60 -16.16 -16.50 -14.76
N ARG A 61 -16.58 -15.44 -14.04
CA ARG A 61 -15.72 -14.33 -13.63
C ARG A 61 -15.70 -14.21 -12.12
N GLY A 62 -14.56 -13.78 -11.60
CA GLY A 62 -14.34 -13.52 -10.19
C GLY A 62 -13.71 -14.68 -9.45
N VAL A 63 -12.84 -14.34 -8.50
CA VAL A 63 -12.21 -15.31 -7.59
C VAL A 63 -13.25 -15.82 -6.58
N ALA A 64 -13.33 -17.14 -6.41
CA ALA A 64 -14.26 -17.75 -5.46
C ALA A 64 -14.12 -17.17 -4.03
N GLY A 65 -15.24 -16.73 -3.46
CA GLY A 65 -15.30 -16.12 -2.12
C GLY A 65 -14.89 -14.65 -2.05
N TYR A 66 -14.34 -14.07 -3.12
CA TYR A 66 -14.02 -12.65 -3.17
C TYR A 66 -15.28 -11.78 -3.29
N SER A 67 -15.31 -10.66 -2.56
CA SER A 67 -16.32 -9.60 -2.70
C SER A 67 -15.65 -8.28 -3.08
N ARG A 68 -16.26 -7.53 -4.01
CA ARG A 68 -15.75 -6.21 -4.44
C ARG A 68 -15.55 -5.23 -3.28
N GLN A 69 -16.36 -5.35 -2.22
CA GLN A 69 -16.26 -4.53 -1.01
C GLN A 69 -14.91 -4.68 -0.28
N PHE A 70 -14.21 -5.81 -0.46
CA PHE A 70 -12.90 -6.04 0.15
C PHE A 70 -11.83 -5.06 -0.37
N SER A 71 -12.02 -4.52 -1.59
CA SER A 71 -11.04 -3.65 -2.25
C SER A 71 -10.85 -2.26 -1.61
N ILE A 72 -11.74 -1.88 -0.70
CA ILE A 72 -11.75 -0.58 -0.05
C ILE A 72 -11.10 -0.74 1.32
N ASP A 73 -10.01 -0.03 1.61
CA ASP A 73 -9.43 -0.10 2.96
C ASP A 73 -10.36 0.51 4.01
N ARG A 74 -10.36 -0.03 5.23
CA ARG A 74 -11.26 0.38 6.32
C ARG A 74 -10.45 0.81 7.52
N PHE A 75 -10.71 2.02 8.03
CA PHE A 75 -9.97 2.61 9.15
C PHE A 75 -10.79 2.74 10.44
N GLY A 76 -12.02 2.23 10.47
CA GLY A 76 -12.78 2.10 11.72
C GLY A 76 -12.12 1.11 12.68
N ASP A 77 -12.32 1.32 13.98
CA ASP A 77 -11.72 0.49 15.02
C ASP A 77 -12.46 -0.86 15.22
N LEU A 78 -13.71 -0.96 14.75
CA LEU A 78 -14.53 -2.16 14.85
C LEU A 78 -14.74 -2.81 13.48
N PRO A 79 -14.72 -4.16 13.41
CA PRO A 79 -15.03 -4.88 12.18
C PRO A 79 -16.49 -4.66 11.78
N ASP A 80 -16.74 -4.45 10.49
CA ASP A 80 -18.09 -4.37 9.92
C ASP A 80 -18.62 -5.75 9.48
N ALA A 81 -19.86 -5.79 8.96
CA ALA A 81 -20.52 -7.02 8.55
C ALA A 81 -19.81 -7.78 7.40
N GLY A 82 -18.90 -7.13 6.66
CA GLY A 82 -18.11 -7.73 5.59
C GLY A 82 -16.88 -8.49 6.08
N PHE A 83 -16.44 -8.28 7.32
CA PHE A 83 -15.21 -8.87 7.86
C PHE A 83 -15.27 -10.40 8.01
N PRO A 84 -16.40 -11.03 8.41
CA PRO A 84 -16.50 -12.49 8.41
C PRO A 84 -16.31 -13.11 7.02
N ALA A 85 -16.87 -12.51 5.98
CA ALA A 85 -16.68 -12.97 4.60
C ALA A 85 -15.23 -12.77 4.13
N LEU A 86 -14.62 -11.64 4.49
CA LEU A 86 -13.20 -11.37 4.21
C LEU A 86 -12.28 -12.41 4.89
N HIS A 87 -12.55 -12.74 6.16
CA HIS A 87 -11.82 -13.77 6.88
C HIS A 87 -11.92 -15.12 6.18
N ALA A 88 -13.14 -15.55 5.83
CA ALA A 88 -13.37 -16.81 5.13
C ALA A 88 -12.62 -16.88 3.79
N TYR A 89 -12.65 -15.78 3.03
CA TYR A 89 -11.91 -15.65 1.76
C TYR A 89 -10.39 -15.80 1.95
N LEU A 90 -9.78 -14.98 2.81
CA LEU A 90 -8.33 -15.01 3.04
C LEU A 90 -7.88 -16.35 3.64
N ARG A 91 -8.67 -16.93 4.55
CA ARG A 91 -8.38 -18.25 5.14
C ARG A 91 -8.42 -19.36 4.08
N ASN A 92 -9.37 -19.33 3.15
CA ASN A 92 -9.43 -20.28 2.05
C ASN A 92 -8.16 -20.22 1.17
N LEU A 93 -7.61 -19.02 0.92
CA LEU A 93 -6.33 -18.86 0.22
C LEU A 93 -5.19 -19.52 1.02
N CYS A 94 -5.11 -19.27 2.33
CA CYS A 94 -4.10 -19.89 3.21
C CYS A 94 -4.19 -21.42 3.25
N GLU A 95 -5.40 -21.96 3.41
CA GLU A 95 -5.66 -23.40 3.49
C GLU A 95 -5.29 -24.11 2.18
N HIS A 96 -5.49 -23.45 1.03
CA HIS A 96 -5.04 -24.00 -0.25
C HIS A 96 -3.51 -24.11 -0.32
N SER A 97 -2.77 -23.06 0.01
CA SER A 97 -1.30 -23.08 0.02
C SER A 97 -0.74 -24.11 1.00
N THR A 98 -1.29 -24.14 2.21
CA THR A 98 -0.84 -25.07 3.25
C THR A 98 -1.04 -26.53 2.82
N ARG A 99 -2.17 -26.85 2.15
CA ARG A 99 -2.40 -28.19 1.59
C ARG A 99 -1.40 -28.60 0.50
N GLN A 100 -0.80 -27.62 -0.18
CA GLN A 100 0.24 -27.83 -1.18
C GLN A 100 1.66 -27.83 -0.57
N GLY A 101 1.78 -27.73 0.75
CA GLY A 101 3.07 -27.69 1.45
C GLY A 101 3.83 -26.37 1.27
N SER A 102 3.14 -25.28 0.94
CA SER A 102 3.74 -23.95 0.77
C SER A 102 3.24 -22.95 1.82
N VAL A 103 4.06 -21.94 2.10
CA VAL A 103 3.73 -20.81 2.97
C VAL A 103 2.92 -19.78 2.17
N PRO A 104 1.68 -19.45 2.56
CA PRO A 104 0.93 -18.36 1.94
C PRO A 104 1.57 -17.01 2.32
N VAL A 105 1.90 -16.19 1.33
CA VAL A 105 2.40 -14.82 1.55
C VAL A 105 1.52 -13.85 0.79
N PHE A 106 0.94 -12.88 1.49
CA PHE A 106 0.04 -11.89 0.91
C PHE A 106 0.74 -10.53 0.76
N LYS A 107 0.74 -9.98 -0.46
CA LYS A 107 1.09 -8.56 -0.68
C LYS A 107 -0.17 -7.74 -0.76
N PHE A 108 -0.33 -6.80 0.16
CA PHE A 108 -1.40 -5.83 0.13
C PHE A 108 -0.90 -4.47 -0.34
N CYS A 109 -1.75 -3.75 -1.09
CA CYS A 109 -1.62 -2.30 -1.29
C CYS A 109 -2.56 -1.49 -0.38
N ARG A 110 -3.52 -2.18 0.25
CA ARG A 110 -4.70 -1.62 0.93
C ARG A 110 -5.13 -2.56 2.06
N SER A 111 -4.38 -2.57 3.14
CA SER A 111 -4.71 -3.37 4.35
C SER A 111 -4.30 -2.72 5.66
N SER A 112 -3.52 -1.63 5.61
CA SER A 112 -3.03 -0.96 6.82
C SER A 112 -4.18 -0.51 7.71
N GLY A 113 -5.29 -0.02 7.12
CA GLY A 113 -6.47 0.36 7.89
C GLY A 113 -7.02 -0.78 8.76
N ARG A 114 -6.96 -2.00 8.23
CA ARG A 114 -7.49 -3.22 8.88
C ARG A 114 -6.48 -3.97 9.73
N LEU A 115 -5.25 -3.47 9.88
CA LEU A 115 -4.18 -4.20 10.58
C LEU A 115 -4.58 -4.67 11.99
N PRO A 116 -5.25 -3.87 12.85
CA PRO A 116 -5.68 -4.34 14.17
C PRO A 116 -6.57 -5.59 14.08
N TRP A 117 -7.51 -5.62 13.14
CA TRP A 117 -8.35 -6.80 12.91
C TRP A 117 -7.56 -7.96 12.29
N LEU A 118 -6.68 -7.71 11.32
CA LEU A 118 -5.87 -8.76 10.69
C LEU A 118 -5.00 -9.49 11.71
N ARG A 119 -4.41 -8.78 12.68
CA ARG A 119 -3.67 -9.41 13.80
C ARG A 119 -4.56 -10.33 14.63
N HIS A 120 -5.79 -9.92 14.90
CA HIS A 120 -6.71 -10.73 15.69
C HIS A 120 -7.25 -11.93 14.91
N ALA A 121 -7.57 -11.75 13.63
CA ALA A 121 -8.11 -12.79 12.76
C ALA A 121 -7.05 -13.82 12.34
N PHE A 122 -5.79 -13.42 12.24
CA PHE A 122 -4.65 -14.25 11.87
C PHE A 122 -3.52 -14.08 12.89
N PRO A 123 -3.69 -14.62 14.12
CA PRO A 123 -2.71 -14.45 15.20
C PRO A 123 -1.39 -15.20 14.92
N ASP A 124 -1.44 -16.27 14.13
CA ASP A 124 -0.27 -17.07 13.76
C ASP A 124 0.47 -16.51 12.53
N ALA A 125 -0.05 -15.44 11.91
CA ALA A 125 0.59 -14.81 10.77
C ALA A 125 1.59 -13.76 11.21
N MET A 126 2.73 -13.70 10.51
CA MET A 126 3.69 -12.60 10.62
C MET A 126 3.20 -11.41 9.80
N HIS A 127 2.87 -10.30 10.47
CA HIS A 127 2.41 -9.06 9.85
C HIS A 127 3.60 -8.14 9.56
N VAL A 128 3.89 -7.94 8.27
CA VAL A 128 5.04 -7.14 7.83
C VAL A 128 4.61 -5.75 7.35
N GLY A 129 5.10 -4.71 8.02
CA GLY A 129 4.92 -3.32 7.61
C GLY A 129 5.97 -2.90 6.58
N VAL A 130 5.57 -2.15 5.55
CA VAL A 130 6.50 -1.61 4.54
C VAL A 130 6.44 -0.10 4.60
N LEU A 131 7.48 0.50 5.14
CA LEU A 131 7.65 1.94 5.24
C LEU A 131 8.58 2.41 4.12
N ARG A 132 8.11 3.35 3.30
CA ARG A 132 8.90 4.06 2.30
C ARG A 132 8.71 5.54 2.51
N ASN A 133 9.76 6.32 2.30
CA ASN A 133 9.68 7.76 2.32
C ASN A 133 8.46 8.29 1.53
N PRO A 134 7.60 9.14 2.12
CA PRO A 134 6.38 9.58 1.48
C PRO A 134 6.65 10.41 0.21
N ALA A 135 7.70 11.24 0.19
CA ALA A 135 8.07 12.00 -1.00
C ALA A 135 8.52 11.07 -2.13
N SER A 136 9.39 10.08 -1.85
CA SER A 136 9.84 9.10 -2.83
C SER A 136 8.71 8.23 -3.36
N GLN A 137 7.81 7.78 -2.48
CA GLN A 137 6.66 6.96 -2.87
C GLN A 137 5.68 7.73 -3.75
N PHE A 138 5.37 8.97 -3.38
CA PHE A 138 4.50 9.82 -4.19
C PHE A 138 5.13 10.17 -5.53
N ALA A 139 6.40 10.60 -5.56
CA ALA A 139 7.11 10.98 -6.79
C ALA A 139 7.06 9.85 -7.83
N SER A 140 7.25 8.60 -7.40
CA SER A 140 7.15 7.43 -8.26
C SER A 140 5.78 7.31 -8.95
N GLY A 141 4.68 7.52 -8.23
CA GLY A 141 3.34 7.45 -8.81
C GLY A 141 2.96 8.71 -9.59
N TRP A 142 3.44 9.88 -9.16
CA TRP A 142 3.21 11.16 -9.83
C TRP A 142 3.85 11.19 -11.23
N LEU A 143 5.10 10.72 -11.36
CA LEU A 143 5.78 10.64 -12.64
C LEU A 143 5.06 9.70 -13.62
N LEU A 144 4.51 8.59 -13.13
CA LEU A 144 3.69 7.68 -13.95
C LEU A 144 2.40 8.37 -14.41
N ASN A 145 1.76 9.15 -13.55
CA ASN A 145 0.59 9.96 -13.92
C ASN A 145 0.95 11.01 -14.98
N GLN A 146 2.06 11.75 -14.83
CA GLN A 146 2.49 12.74 -15.80
C GLN A 146 2.86 12.10 -17.15
N GLN A 147 3.52 10.94 -17.15
CA GLN A 147 3.99 10.27 -18.35
C GLN A 147 2.86 9.55 -19.11
N TRP A 148 1.95 8.88 -18.39
CA TRP A 148 0.95 7.98 -18.99
C TRP A 148 -0.50 8.43 -18.80
N ARG A 149 -0.72 9.59 -18.16
CA ARG A 149 -2.06 10.11 -17.79
C ARG A 149 -2.90 9.08 -17.02
N ASN A 150 -2.26 8.28 -16.17
CA ASN A 150 -2.91 7.29 -15.34
C ASN A 150 -3.22 7.86 -13.95
N PRO A 151 -4.48 8.26 -13.67
CA PRO A 151 -4.84 8.89 -12.41
C PRO A 151 -4.95 7.90 -11.24
N PHE A 152 -4.83 6.59 -11.48
CA PHE A 152 -5.17 5.56 -10.49
C PHE A 152 -4.42 5.74 -9.15
N PHE A 153 -3.11 5.99 -9.21
CA PHE A 153 -2.29 6.22 -8.02
C PHE A 153 -2.71 7.51 -7.28
N VAL A 154 -2.97 8.58 -8.03
CA VAL A 154 -3.35 9.89 -7.49
C VAL A 154 -4.76 9.87 -6.91
N ALA A 155 -5.68 9.09 -7.50
CA ALA A 155 -7.05 8.93 -7.06
C ALA A 155 -7.17 8.10 -5.77
N ALA A 156 -6.24 7.16 -5.54
CA ALA A 156 -6.33 6.22 -4.43
C ALA A 156 -6.40 6.90 -3.05
N PRO A 157 -5.56 7.89 -2.70
CA PRO A 157 -5.69 8.63 -1.44
C PRO A 157 -7.05 9.31 -1.27
N PHE A 158 -7.55 10.01 -2.28
CA PHE A 158 -8.88 10.65 -2.23
C PHE A 158 -9.99 9.64 -1.99
N ARG A 159 -9.94 8.51 -2.68
CA ARG A 159 -10.92 7.43 -2.52
C ARG A 159 -10.91 6.87 -1.11
N VAL A 160 -9.75 6.50 -0.59
CA VAL A 160 -9.64 5.88 0.75
C VAL A 160 -10.06 6.86 1.84
N LEU A 161 -9.54 8.10 1.81
CA LEU A 161 -9.90 9.12 2.79
C LEU A 161 -11.39 9.48 2.72
N GLY A 162 -11.93 9.63 1.51
CA GLY A 162 -13.34 10.00 1.32
C GLY A 162 -14.32 8.91 1.74
N LEU A 163 -14.04 7.64 1.46
CA LEU A 163 -14.89 6.51 1.88
C LEU A 163 -14.81 6.22 3.38
N ASN A 164 -13.77 6.71 4.06
CA ASN A 164 -13.61 6.58 5.51
C ASN A 164 -13.83 7.91 6.25
N ARG A 165 -14.32 8.97 5.59
CA ARG A 165 -14.41 10.33 6.17
C ARG A 165 -15.31 10.45 7.40
N ALA A 166 -16.18 9.47 7.63
CA ALA A 166 -17.03 9.41 8.82
C ALA A 166 -16.27 8.91 10.06
N GLU A 167 -15.16 8.19 9.87
CA GLU A 167 -14.31 7.73 10.95
C GLU A 167 -13.59 8.92 11.59
N PRO A 168 -13.68 9.11 12.93
CA PRO A 168 -13.11 10.29 13.60
C PRO A 168 -11.63 10.51 13.30
N VAL A 169 -10.83 9.44 13.29
CA VAL A 169 -9.38 9.53 13.03
C VAL A 169 -9.07 9.93 11.59
N VAL A 170 -9.87 9.48 10.63
CA VAL A 170 -9.72 9.85 9.21
C VAL A 170 -10.15 11.29 9.00
N LYS A 171 -11.26 11.71 9.60
CA LYS A 171 -11.68 13.12 9.60
C LYS A 171 -10.58 14.02 10.18
N GLN A 172 -10.00 13.63 11.30
CA GLN A 172 -8.92 14.39 11.95
C GLN A 172 -7.73 14.60 11.00
N VAL A 173 -7.24 13.54 10.34
CA VAL A 173 -6.08 13.69 9.44
C VAL A 173 -6.41 14.47 8.17
N ILE A 174 -7.63 14.35 7.64
CA ILE A 174 -8.12 15.18 6.52
C ILE A 174 -8.05 16.66 6.90
N ASP A 175 -8.61 17.02 8.06
CA ASP A 175 -8.68 18.41 8.53
C ASP A 175 -7.26 18.95 8.82
N MET A 176 -6.40 18.16 9.47
CA MET A 176 -5.04 18.59 9.82
C MET A 176 -4.14 18.80 8.60
N CYS A 177 -4.25 17.95 7.58
CA CYS A 177 -3.46 18.06 6.36
C CYS A 177 -4.11 18.96 5.28
N ASP A 178 -5.26 19.57 5.58
CA ASP A 178 -6.06 20.40 4.67
C ASP A 178 -6.37 19.72 3.32
N VAL A 179 -6.79 18.45 3.38
CA VAL A 179 -7.12 17.67 2.17
C VAL A 179 -8.46 18.12 1.61
N LYS A 180 -8.51 18.50 0.33
CA LYS A 180 -9.76 18.75 -0.38
C LYS A 180 -10.22 17.46 -1.07
N LEU A 181 -11.30 16.88 -0.57
CA LEU A 181 -11.93 15.70 -1.18
C LEU A 181 -12.82 16.10 -2.36
N PRO A 182 -13.09 15.18 -3.30
CA PRO A 182 -14.07 15.40 -4.35
C PRO A 182 -15.43 15.84 -3.76
N PRO A 183 -16.10 16.86 -4.32
CA PRO A 183 -17.35 17.41 -3.80
C PRO A 183 -18.58 16.49 -4.01
N ALA A 184 -18.37 15.23 -4.40
CA ALA A 184 -19.45 14.29 -4.69
C ALA A 184 -20.04 13.70 -3.40
N THR A 185 -21.38 13.65 -3.34
CA THR A 185 -22.11 12.71 -2.48
C THR A 185 -22.44 11.49 -3.33
N PRO A 186 -21.60 10.44 -3.32
CA PRO A 186 -21.78 9.30 -4.21
C PRO A 186 -23.00 8.46 -3.82
N ALA A 187 -23.67 7.89 -4.82
CA ALA A 187 -24.75 6.92 -4.62
C ALA A 187 -24.23 5.53 -4.17
N SER A 188 -22.95 5.24 -4.40
CA SER A 188 -22.29 3.98 -4.04
C SER A 188 -20.76 4.14 -3.97
N ASP A 189 -20.06 3.19 -3.35
CA ASP A 189 -18.59 3.19 -3.27
C ASP A 189 -17.93 3.19 -4.67
N ASP A 190 -18.50 2.47 -5.64
CA ASP A 190 -18.02 2.42 -7.02
C ASP A 190 -18.21 3.78 -7.72
N ALA A 191 -19.36 4.42 -7.53
CA ALA A 191 -19.61 5.76 -8.06
C ALA A 191 -18.62 6.78 -7.48
N TYR A 192 -18.26 6.64 -6.19
CA TYR A 192 -17.24 7.47 -5.58
C TYR A 192 -15.84 7.21 -6.13
N ALA A 193 -15.48 5.95 -6.36
CA ALA A 193 -14.20 5.59 -6.96
C ALA A 193 -14.03 6.25 -8.34
N MET A 194 -15.07 6.20 -9.18
CA MET A 194 -15.07 6.89 -10.48
C MET A 194 -14.95 8.42 -10.33
N ALA A 195 -15.68 9.01 -9.38
CA ALA A 195 -15.58 10.45 -9.10
C ALA A 195 -14.17 10.85 -8.63
N CYS A 196 -13.50 10.02 -7.84
CA CYS A 196 -12.11 10.24 -7.41
C CYS A 196 -11.14 10.17 -8.59
N GLU A 197 -11.33 9.24 -9.53
CA GLU A 197 -10.49 9.17 -10.74
C GLU A 197 -10.68 10.40 -11.63
N GLN A 198 -11.91 10.87 -11.79
CA GLN A 198 -12.20 12.11 -12.52
C GLN A 198 -11.58 13.32 -11.83
N TYR A 199 -11.74 13.43 -10.51
CA TYR A 199 -11.16 14.50 -9.70
C TYR A 199 -9.62 14.49 -9.78
N ALA A 200 -8.99 13.32 -9.68
CA ALA A 200 -7.53 13.19 -9.74
C ALA A 200 -6.92 13.64 -11.08
N ARG A 201 -7.70 13.63 -12.19
CA ARG A 201 -7.24 14.16 -13.48
C ARG A 201 -7.14 15.68 -13.52
N SER A 202 -7.90 16.38 -12.68
CA SER A 202 -7.90 17.85 -12.59
C SER A 202 -7.39 18.40 -11.26
N ALA A 203 -7.10 17.52 -10.30
CA ALA A 203 -6.61 17.90 -8.98
C ALA A 203 -5.28 18.65 -9.08
N GLU A 204 -5.19 19.76 -8.33
CA GLU A 204 -3.92 20.45 -8.11
C GLU A 204 -2.91 19.49 -7.46
N GLY A 205 -1.66 19.49 -7.96
CA GLY A 205 -0.62 18.59 -7.47
C GLY A 205 -0.36 18.72 -5.96
N ASN A 206 -0.44 19.94 -5.41
CA ASN A 206 -0.35 20.17 -3.98
C ASN A 206 -1.44 19.43 -3.19
N ASN A 207 -2.69 19.45 -3.66
CA ASN A 207 -3.79 18.75 -3.00
C ASN A 207 -3.65 17.23 -3.15
N ALA A 208 -3.18 16.74 -4.30
CA ALA A 208 -2.85 15.33 -4.47
C ALA A 208 -1.78 14.86 -3.47
N TYR A 209 -0.74 15.67 -3.26
CA TYR A 209 0.29 15.36 -2.27
C TYR A 209 -0.23 15.42 -0.83
N ARG A 210 -1.06 16.42 -0.48
CA ARG A 210 -1.74 16.49 0.83
C ARG A 210 -2.54 15.23 1.12
N ALA A 211 -3.38 14.80 0.17
CA ALA A 211 -4.16 13.58 0.31
C ALA A 211 -3.27 12.35 0.48
N PHE A 212 -2.18 12.26 -0.29
CA PHE A 212 -1.22 11.18 -0.16
C PHE A 212 -0.55 11.15 1.22
N VAL A 213 -0.05 12.29 1.71
CA VAL A 213 0.62 12.39 3.02
C VAL A 213 -0.36 12.06 4.16
N ALA A 214 -1.61 12.53 4.07
CA ALA A 214 -2.66 12.21 5.03
C ALA A 214 -2.94 10.71 5.10
N LEU A 215 -3.08 10.03 3.95
CA LEU A 215 -3.23 8.58 3.93
C LEU A 215 -1.96 7.87 4.41
N TRP A 216 -0.78 8.32 3.98
CA TRP A 216 0.50 7.72 4.35
C TRP A 216 0.70 7.71 5.87
N ILE A 217 0.44 8.83 6.55
CA ILE A 217 0.63 8.92 8.00
C ILE A 217 -0.41 8.11 8.77
N LEU A 218 -1.62 8.01 8.23
CA LEU A 218 -2.67 7.16 8.78
C LEU A 218 -2.30 5.67 8.68
N CYS A 219 -1.74 5.24 7.54
CA CYS A 219 -1.18 3.90 7.38
C CYS A 219 0.02 3.66 8.30
N ALA A 220 0.91 4.65 8.46
CA ALA A 220 2.05 4.56 9.36
C ALA A 220 1.61 4.40 10.81
N TRP A 221 0.61 5.17 11.25
CA TRP A 221 0.00 5.01 12.56
C TRP A 221 -0.52 3.59 12.77
N ARG A 222 -1.31 3.05 11.82
CA ARG A 222 -1.81 1.68 11.92
C ARG A 222 -0.67 0.66 11.97
N MET A 223 0.37 0.79 11.14
CA MET A 223 1.56 -0.08 11.21
C MET A 223 2.21 -0.05 12.59
N GLY A 224 2.31 1.13 13.21
CA GLY A 224 2.87 1.29 14.55
C GLY A 224 2.06 0.62 15.68
N GLN A 225 0.82 0.19 15.41
CA GLN A 225 -0.03 -0.51 16.39
C GLN A 225 0.26 -2.02 16.47
N GLY A 226 1.16 -2.55 15.64
CA GLY A 226 1.58 -3.93 15.72
C GLY A 226 1.88 -4.53 14.35
N VAL A 227 2.99 -4.17 13.74
CA VAL A 227 3.63 -5.06 12.76
C VAL A 227 4.70 -5.85 13.50
N ASP A 228 4.88 -7.12 13.15
CA ASP A 228 5.90 -7.98 13.77
C ASP A 228 7.29 -7.72 13.16
N LEU A 229 7.31 -7.18 11.93
CA LEU A 229 8.52 -6.72 11.26
C LEU A 229 8.26 -5.46 10.43
N LEU A 230 9.11 -4.45 10.61
CA LEU A 230 9.12 -3.25 9.77
C LEU A 230 10.22 -3.34 8.72
N ILE A 231 9.83 -3.30 7.44
CA ILE A 231 10.74 -3.07 6.32
C ILE A 231 10.80 -1.58 6.05
N ASP A 232 11.95 -0.98 6.32
CA ASP A 232 12.28 0.34 5.84
C ASP A 232 12.92 0.24 4.45
N MET A 233 12.15 0.63 3.43
CA MET A 233 12.55 0.50 2.03
C MET A 233 13.72 1.40 1.66
N ASP A 234 13.94 2.49 2.39
CA ASP A 234 15.03 3.42 2.11
C ASP A 234 16.35 2.86 2.66
N GLN A 235 16.36 2.35 3.90
CA GLN A 235 17.51 1.62 4.45
C GLN A 235 17.83 0.36 3.64
N LEU A 236 16.81 -0.35 3.16
CA LEU A 236 17.01 -1.55 2.35
C LEU A 236 17.83 -1.29 1.09
N GLY A 237 17.66 -0.13 0.46
CA GLY A 237 18.42 0.27 -0.72
C GLY A 237 19.80 0.86 -0.42
N GLN A 238 20.07 1.23 0.84
CA GLN A 238 21.25 2.01 1.23
C GLN A 238 22.24 1.23 2.11
N SER A 239 21.79 0.18 2.79
CA SER A 239 22.60 -0.56 3.75
C SER A 239 22.52 -2.06 3.52
N GLY A 240 23.63 -2.64 3.06
CA GLY A 240 23.78 -4.10 2.95
C GLY A 240 23.69 -4.81 4.31
N GLU A 241 24.13 -4.15 5.39
CA GLU A 241 23.99 -4.68 6.74
C GLU A 241 22.52 -4.77 7.16
N TYR A 242 21.73 -3.72 6.86
CA TYR A 242 20.28 -3.75 7.09
C TYR A 242 19.61 -4.86 6.27
N ALA A 243 19.99 -5.04 5.00
CA ALA A 243 19.45 -6.12 4.15
C ALA A 243 19.75 -7.52 4.73
N THR A 244 20.96 -7.75 5.23
CA THR A 244 21.34 -9.01 5.89
C THR A 244 20.54 -9.23 7.19
N ARG A 245 20.42 -8.22 8.04
CA ARG A 245 19.61 -8.32 9.29
C ARG A 245 18.14 -8.57 8.98
N LEU A 246 17.60 -7.92 7.96
CA LEU A 246 16.20 -8.11 7.54
C LEU A 246 15.97 -9.54 7.05
N ARG A 247 16.87 -10.07 6.23
CA ARG A 247 16.82 -11.47 5.78
C ARG A 247 16.86 -12.45 6.96
N ALA A 248 17.76 -12.24 7.93
CA ALA A 248 17.83 -13.06 9.13
C ALA A 248 16.54 -12.99 9.98
N SER A 249 15.89 -11.83 10.02
CA SER A 249 14.61 -11.65 10.73
C SER A 249 13.47 -12.42 10.05
N PHE A 250 13.41 -12.40 8.71
CA PHE A 250 12.46 -13.22 7.96
C PHE A 250 12.68 -14.71 8.21
N GLU A 251 13.93 -15.17 8.16
CA GLU A 251 14.27 -16.58 8.41
C GLU A 251 13.82 -17.01 9.81
N ALA A 252 14.16 -16.22 10.83
CA ALA A 252 13.86 -16.54 12.22
C ALA A 252 12.35 -16.59 12.52
N GLN A 253 11.55 -15.71 11.90
CA GLN A 253 10.11 -15.61 12.20
C GLN A 253 9.22 -16.44 11.28
N SER A 254 9.66 -16.74 10.06
CA SER A 254 8.82 -17.38 9.04
C SER A 254 9.46 -18.60 8.36
N GLY A 255 10.74 -18.88 8.60
CA GLY A 255 11.49 -19.90 7.87
C GLY A 255 11.75 -19.55 6.39
N LEU A 256 11.52 -18.29 5.99
CA LEU A 256 11.74 -17.81 4.63
C LEU A 256 13.02 -16.96 4.57
N SER A 257 13.84 -17.17 3.53
CA SER A 257 15.11 -16.46 3.33
C SER A 257 15.16 -15.62 2.04
N PRO A 258 14.29 -14.62 1.86
CA PRO A 258 14.34 -13.78 0.66
C PRO A 258 15.66 -13.00 0.56
N ASP A 259 16.27 -13.00 -0.63
CA ASP A 259 17.46 -12.20 -0.91
C ASP A 259 17.11 -10.76 -1.27
N PHE A 260 17.52 -9.81 -0.44
CA PHE A 260 17.28 -8.38 -0.64
C PHE A 260 18.49 -7.59 -1.11
N SER A 261 19.63 -8.24 -1.39
CA SER A 261 20.89 -7.57 -1.79
C SER A 261 20.75 -6.66 -3.02
N GLY A 262 19.82 -6.98 -3.93
CA GLY A 262 19.54 -6.19 -5.13
C GLY A 262 18.51 -5.05 -4.94
N ALA A 263 18.26 -4.60 -3.71
CA ALA A 263 17.38 -3.45 -3.47
C ALA A 263 17.99 -2.16 -4.02
N ARG A 264 17.16 -1.29 -4.60
CA ARG A 264 17.58 -0.02 -5.19
C ARG A 264 17.51 1.09 -4.15
N ASP A 265 18.43 2.05 -4.23
CA ASP A 265 18.36 3.30 -3.48
C ASP A 265 17.25 4.20 -4.05
N LEU A 266 16.09 4.16 -3.40
CA LEU A 266 14.90 4.91 -3.81
C LEU A 266 15.03 6.41 -3.50
N VAL A 267 15.87 6.78 -2.53
CA VAL A 267 16.11 8.18 -2.16
C VAL A 267 16.94 8.85 -3.25
N GLU A 268 18.03 8.21 -3.68
CA GLU A 268 18.86 8.69 -4.78
C GLU A 268 18.10 8.70 -6.12
N GLU A 269 17.23 7.71 -6.37
CA GLU A 269 16.33 7.76 -7.53
C GLU A 269 15.38 8.96 -7.47
N THR A 270 14.87 9.31 -6.28
CA THR A 270 13.99 10.46 -6.09
C THR A 270 14.73 11.77 -6.32
N ARG A 271 15.93 11.92 -5.76
CA ARG A 271 16.79 13.12 -5.95
C ARG A 271 17.07 13.37 -7.43
N ARG A 272 17.46 12.31 -8.17
CA ARG A 272 17.72 12.41 -9.62
C ARG A 272 16.50 12.82 -10.43
N ASN A 273 15.29 12.49 -9.96
CA ASN A 273 14.05 12.82 -10.65
C ASN A 273 13.38 14.11 -10.15
N ALA A 274 13.98 14.84 -9.21
CA ALA A 274 13.32 16.00 -8.57
C ALA A 274 12.88 17.06 -9.59
N ALA A 275 13.72 17.39 -10.58
CA ALA A 275 13.40 18.37 -11.62
C ALA A 275 12.25 17.95 -12.56
N ARG A 276 11.83 16.67 -12.53
CA ARG A 276 10.70 16.16 -13.32
C ARG A 276 9.38 16.28 -12.57
N ILE A 277 9.41 16.52 -11.27
CA ILE A 277 8.21 16.68 -10.44
C ILE A 277 7.69 18.11 -10.65
N GLY A 278 6.71 18.22 -11.55
CA GLY A 278 6.04 19.47 -11.89
C GLY A 278 4.71 19.66 -11.15
N ALA A 279 4.25 20.92 -11.10
CA ALA A 279 2.93 21.33 -10.60
C ALA A 279 2.72 21.09 -9.09
N ILE A 280 3.81 21.04 -8.32
CA ILE A 280 3.80 20.91 -6.87
C ILE A 280 4.81 21.90 -6.29
N ASP A 281 4.34 22.82 -5.45
CA ASP A 281 5.22 23.68 -4.67
C ASP A 281 5.70 22.91 -3.44
N GLY A 282 6.84 22.23 -3.59
CA GLY A 282 7.40 21.42 -2.53
C GLY A 282 7.87 22.21 -1.30
N GLY A 283 8.06 23.53 -1.40
CA GLY A 283 8.34 24.38 -0.25
C GLY A 283 7.14 24.50 0.68
N SER A 284 5.94 24.65 0.10
CA SER A 284 4.68 24.71 0.86
C SER A 284 4.32 23.37 1.55
N MET A 285 4.89 22.25 1.10
CA MET A 285 4.57 20.92 1.65
C MET A 285 5.16 20.66 3.04
N ARG A 286 6.12 21.48 3.51
CA ARG A 286 6.66 21.38 4.88
C ARG A 286 5.59 21.50 5.96
N ALA A 287 4.60 22.37 5.74
CA ALA A 287 3.47 22.53 6.65
C ALA A 287 2.64 21.24 6.76
N VAL A 288 2.46 20.54 5.63
CA VAL A 288 1.72 19.27 5.56
C VAL A 288 2.46 18.16 6.29
N HIS A 289 3.79 18.03 6.11
CA HIS A 289 4.59 17.07 6.87
C HIS A 289 4.54 17.33 8.38
N SER A 290 4.60 18.61 8.78
CA SER A 290 4.50 19.00 10.18
C SER A 290 3.12 18.68 10.78
N ALA A 291 2.05 18.91 10.01
CA ALA A 291 0.70 18.55 10.40
C ALA A 291 0.53 17.03 10.55
N ALA A 292 1.06 16.24 9.61
CA ALA A 292 1.06 14.78 9.69
C ALA A 292 1.81 14.28 10.94
N LEU A 293 2.99 14.83 11.25
CA LEU A 293 3.70 14.47 12.49
C LEU A 293 2.94 14.88 13.75
N LYS A 294 2.26 16.04 13.73
CA LYS A 294 1.39 16.45 14.84
C LYS A 294 0.23 15.48 15.01
N PHE A 295 -0.36 15.01 13.92
CA PHE A 295 -1.40 13.98 13.94
C PHE A 295 -0.87 12.71 14.59
N LEU A 296 0.29 12.20 14.14
CA LEU A 296 0.90 10.98 14.67
C LEU A 296 1.20 11.09 16.17
N LYS A 297 1.77 12.22 16.62
CA LYS A 297 2.09 12.49 18.03
C LYS A 297 0.86 12.56 18.93
N ALA A 298 -0.31 12.91 18.37
CA ALA A 298 -1.56 12.94 19.11
C ALA A 298 -2.17 11.53 19.29
N GLN A 299 -1.66 10.53 18.58
CA GLN A 299 -2.12 9.14 18.70
C GLN A 299 -1.34 8.39 19.78
N SER A 300 -2.01 7.42 20.40
CA SER A 300 -1.43 6.49 21.37
C SER A 300 -1.17 5.10 20.75
N GLY A 301 -0.46 4.25 21.50
CA GLY A 301 -0.31 2.83 21.16
C GLY A 301 0.76 2.51 20.13
N MET A 302 1.78 3.36 20.00
CA MET A 302 2.95 3.13 19.14
C MET A 302 4.23 3.19 19.96
N GLU A 303 5.22 2.39 19.57
CA GLU A 303 6.55 2.42 20.16
C GLU A 303 7.31 3.70 19.79
N ALA A 304 8.08 4.24 20.74
CA ALA A 304 8.86 5.46 20.52
C ALA A 304 9.85 5.33 19.35
N ALA A 305 10.49 4.16 19.20
CA ALA A 305 11.41 3.89 18.10
C ALA A 305 10.71 3.96 16.73
N PHE A 306 9.47 3.48 16.63
CA PHE A 306 8.67 3.57 15.42
C PHE A 306 8.29 5.02 15.09
N ILE A 307 7.85 5.78 16.10
CA ILE A 307 7.53 7.21 15.95
C ILE A 307 8.75 7.99 15.46
N GLU A 308 9.92 7.73 16.05
CA GLU A 308 11.17 8.36 15.62
C GLU A 308 11.52 7.99 14.18
N ARG A 309 11.31 6.73 13.78
CA ARG A 309 11.56 6.33 12.39
C ARG A 309 10.64 7.04 11.40
N VAL A 310 9.35 7.19 11.74
CA VAL A 310 8.41 7.97 10.93
C VAL A 310 8.80 9.45 10.88
N ARG A 311 9.31 10.01 11.99
CA ARG A 311 9.84 11.38 12.03
C ARG A 311 11.02 11.56 11.08
N GLU A 312 11.98 10.64 11.10
CA GLU A 312 13.12 10.64 10.17
C GLU A 312 12.66 10.62 8.71
N GLN A 313 11.65 9.79 8.39
CA GLN A 313 11.06 9.74 7.06
C GLN A 313 10.43 11.08 6.64
N MET A 314 9.73 11.77 7.55
CA MET A 314 9.17 13.09 7.28
C MET A 314 10.22 14.19 7.16
N VAL A 315 11.33 14.11 7.91
CA VAL A 315 12.47 15.03 7.75
C VAL A 315 13.09 14.85 6.36
N LEU A 316 13.38 13.62 5.96
CA LEU A 316 13.89 13.33 4.62
C LEU A 316 12.89 13.75 3.52
N ALA A 317 11.58 13.58 3.76
CA ALA A 317 10.57 14.05 2.83
C ALA A 317 10.66 15.58 2.61
N ASN A 318 10.87 16.38 3.66
CA ASN A 318 11.09 17.83 3.52
C ASN A 318 12.29 18.16 2.62
N GLU A 319 13.40 17.43 2.76
CA GLU A 319 14.61 17.63 1.94
C GLU A 319 14.36 17.29 0.47
N LEU A 320 13.63 16.21 0.22
CA LEU A 320 13.31 15.75 -1.12
C LEU A 320 12.29 16.67 -1.81
N THR A 321 11.23 17.09 -1.12
CA THR A 321 10.20 17.96 -1.71
C THR A 321 10.73 19.37 -1.95
N ALA A 322 11.68 19.88 -1.17
CA ALA A 322 12.24 21.22 -1.37
C ALA A 322 12.79 21.49 -2.79
N GLN A 323 13.08 20.42 -3.53
CA GLN A 323 13.61 20.45 -4.89
C GLN A 323 12.52 20.39 -5.98
N TRP A 324 11.25 20.17 -5.62
CA TRP A 324 10.12 20.12 -6.57
C TRP A 324 9.68 21.53 -6.96
N ARG A 325 9.30 21.72 -8.23
CA ARG A 325 8.97 23.03 -8.82
C ARG A 325 7.78 22.94 -9.75
#